data_AF-A0A7G1PE14-F1
#
_entry.id   AF-A0A7G1PE14-F1
#
_cell.length_a   1.000
_cell.length_b   1.000
_cell.length_c   1.000
_cell.angle_alpha   90.00
_cell.angle_beta   90.00
_cell.angle_gamma   90.00
#
_symmetry.space_group_name_H-M   'P 1'
#
loop_
_entity.id
_entity.type
_entity.pdbx_description
1 polymer ?
#
loop_
_entity_poly.entity_id
_entity_poly.type
_entity_poly.pdbx_seq_one_letter_code
_entity_poly.pdbx_strand_id
1 'polypeptide(L)'
;MTHDVSGRHVVALDLDGVADKEGLMERCVHALELPDWFGRNWDALADSLADPSVWPAAVGERGLLVVVTGWRGYARTRPDEWATAEDVFAQAADRTPALTVALALGETPAR
;
A
#
# COMPACT_ATOMS: atom_id res chain seq x y z
N MET A 1 -9.35 -16.12 -9.85
CA MET A 1 -10.00 -16.11 -8.53
C MET A 1 -10.23 -14.65 -8.17
N THR A 2 -11.46 -14.16 -8.22
CA THR A 2 -11.82 -12.86 -7.63
C THR A 2 -11.81 -13.05 -6.12
N HIS A 3 -10.78 -12.54 -5.44
CA HIS A 3 -10.78 -12.50 -3.99
C HIS A 3 -11.98 -11.66 -3.54
N ASP A 4 -12.83 -12.22 -2.69
CA ASP A 4 -13.91 -11.47 -2.06
C ASP A 4 -13.29 -10.40 -1.15
N VAL A 5 -13.39 -9.15 -1.58
CA VAL A 5 -12.92 -7.97 -0.83
C VAL A 5 -14.04 -7.35 0.01
N SER A 6 -15.23 -7.95 0.00
CA SER A 6 -16.41 -7.41 0.67
C SER A 6 -16.23 -7.37 2.19
N GLY A 7 -16.31 -6.16 2.76
CA GLY A 7 -16.21 -5.94 4.21
C GLY A 7 -14.79 -5.91 4.75
N ARG A 8 -13.76 -5.86 3.91
CA ARG A 8 -12.39 -5.55 4.35
C ARG A 8 -12.29 -4.10 4.81
N HIS A 9 -11.38 -3.84 5.75
CA HIS A 9 -11.02 -2.47 6.12
C HIS A 9 -10.28 -1.83 4.93
N VAL A 10 -10.72 -0.65 4.50
CA VAL A 10 -10.19 0.00 3.30
C VAL A 10 -9.28 1.15 3.70
N VAL A 11 -8.03 1.09 3.24
CA VAL A 11 -7.05 2.17 3.35
C VAL A 11 -6.78 2.75 1.97
N ALA A 12 -6.88 4.07 1.84
CA ALA A 12 -6.47 4.78 0.64
C ALA A 12 -5.00 5.21 0.77
N LEU A 13 -4.14 4.65 -0.06
CA LEU A 13 -2.76 5.09 -0.23
C LEU A 13 -2.70 6.06 -1.41
N ASP A 14 -2.77 7.35 -1.12
CA ASP A 14 -2.63 8.39 -2.15
C ASP A 14 -1.15 8.69 -2.39
N LEU A 15 -0.71 8.51 -3.64
CA LEU A 15 0.64 8.82 -4.11
C LEU A 15 0.69 10.08 -4.99
N ASP A 16 -0.41 10.84 -5.08
CA ASP A 16 -0.40 12.10 -5.82
C ASP A 16 0.64 13.08 -5.24
N GLY A 17 1.42 13.70 -6.12
CA GLY A 17 2.52 14.58 -5.75
C GLY A 17 3.75 13.90 -5.12
N VAL A 18 3.75 12.58 -4.92
CA VAL A 18 4.94 11.86 -4.43
C VAL A 18 6.01 11.84 -5.50
N ALA A 19 7.18 12.34 -5.15
CA ALA A 19 8.26 12.58 -6.09
C ALA A 19 9.55 11.85 -5.72
N ASP A 20 9.55 10.91 -4.77
CA ASP A 20 10.68 10.03 -4.41
C ASP A 20 10.24 8.88 -3.48
N LYS A 21 11.13 7.89 -3.33
CA LYS A 21 10.94 6.73 -2.46
C LYS A 21 10.64 7.13 -1.03
N GLU A 22 11.30 8.17 -0.51
CA GLU A 22 11.07 8.64 0.86
C GLU A 22 9.63 9.10 1.04
N GLY A 23 9.13 9.93 0.13
CA GLY A 23 7.74 10.37 0.12
C GLY A 23 6.76 9.21 -0.04
N LEU A 24 7.09 8.17 -0.82
CA LEU A 24 6.26 6.96 -0.91
C LEU A 24 6.19 6.25 0.43
N MET A 25 7.33 6.07 1.10
CA MET A 25 7.40 5.44 2.42
C MET A 25 6.64 6.25 3.47
N GLU A 26 6.73 7.58 3.43
CA GLU A 26 5.96 8.46 4.31
C GLU A 26 4.44 8.32 4.10
N ARG A 27 3.98 8.26 2.84
CA ARG A 27 2.56 8.00 2.54
C ARG A 27 2.12 6.64 3.06
N CYS A 28 2.95 5.61 2.96
CA CYS A 28 2.68 4.29 3.53
C CYS A 28 2.56 4.34 5.06
N VAL A 29 3.52 4.98 5.75
CA VAL A 29 3.48 5.13 7.21
C VAL A 29 2.20 5.81 7.66
N HIS A 30 1.84 6.91 7.00
CA HIS A 30 0.65 7.67 7.36
C HIS A 30 -0.65 6.91 7.07
N ALA A 31 -0.78 6.30 5.89
CA ALA A 31 -2.00 5.63 5.47
C ALA A 31 -2.27 4.34 6.26
N LEU A 32 -1.22 3.60 6.60
CA LEU A 32 -1.30 2.32 7.32
C LEU A 32 -1.07 2.47 8.84
N GLU A 33 -0.92 3.69 9.34
CA GLU A 33 -0.62 3.98 10.74
C GLU A 33 0.57 3.16 11.28
N LEU A 34 1.61 2.98 10.45
CA LEU A 34 2.75 2.13 10.79
C LEU A 34 3.52 2.70 11.97
N PRO A 35 4.11 1.83 12.80
CA PRO A 35 4.85 2.27 13.98
C PRO A 35 6.12 3.06 13.63
N ASP A 36 6.57 3.90 14.57
CA ASP A 36 7.72 4.80 14.41
C ASP A 36 9.04 4.08 14.09
N TRP A 37 9.15 2.80 14.45
CA TRP A 37 10.31 1.96 14.16
C TRP A 37 10.34 1.40 12.73
N PHE A 38 9.33 1.72 11.91
CA PHE A 38 9.26 1.29 10.51
C PHE A 38 10.51 1.70 9.71
N GLY A 39 11.15 0.72 9.07
CA GLY A 39 12.47 0.88 8.43
C GLY A 39 12.51 1.73 7.15
N ARG A 40 11.37 2.21 6.64
CA ARG A 40 11.25 3.09 5.45
C ARG A 40 12.04 2.59 4.23
N ASN A 41 11.98 1.28 3.99
CA ASN A 41 12.58 0.64 2.83
C ASN A 41 11.62 -0.42 2.26
N TRP A 42 11.96 -0.98 1.08
CA TRP A 42 11.09 -1.89 0.36
C TRP A 42 10.82 -3.20 1.11
N ASP A 43 11.85 -3.77 1.72
CA ASP A 43 11.72 -4.99 2.52
C ASP A 43 10.86 -4.75 3.76
N ALA A 44 11.10 -3.64 4.46
CA ALA A 44 10.31 -3.24 5.62
C ALA A 44 8.83 -3.03 5.25
N LEU A 45 8.56 -2.44 4.08
CA LEU A 45 7.19 -2.28 3.57
C LEU A 45 6.55 -3.65 3.28
N ALA A 46 7.29 -4.54 2.62
CA ALA A 46 6.82 -5.89 2.31
C ALA A 46 6.46 -6.66 3.59
N ASP A 47 7.32 -6.58 4.61
CA ASP A 47 7.11 -7.27 5.89
C ASP A 47 5.96 -6.64 6.69
N SER A 48 5.85 -5.31 6.70
CA SER A 48 4.75 -4.63 7.40
C SER A 48 3.40 -4.91 6.75
N LEU A 49 3.36 -4.94 5.40
CA LEU A 49 2.16 -5.35 4.68
C LEU A 49 1.83 -6.83 4.90
N ALA A 50 2.82 -7.69 5.09
CA ALA A 50 2.61 -9.11 5.33
C ALA A 50 2.23 -9.44 6.79
N ASP A 51 2.45 -8.53 7.74
CA ASP A 51 2.22 -8.74 9.18
C ASP A 51 0.95 -8.02 9.69
N PRO A 52 -0.16 -8.75 9.95
CA PRO A 52 -1.38 -8.15 10.49
C PRO A 52 -1.23 -7.50 11.86
N SER A 53 -0.16 -7.81 12.61
CA SER A 53 0.05 -7.24 13.95
C SER A 53 0.44 -5.76 13.94
N VAL A 54 0.91 -5.25 12.79
CA VAL A 54 1.31 -3.84 12.61
C VAL A 54 0.31 -3.03 11.80
N TRP A 55 -0.80 -3.63 11.38
CA TRP A 55 -1.86 -2.94 10.66
C TRP A 55 -2.69 -2.05 11.61
N PRO A 56 -3.47 -1.09 11.06
CA PRO A 56 -4.39 -0.29 11.84
C PRO A 56 -5.28 -1.15 12.74
N ALA A 57 -5.50 -0.73 13.99
CA ALA A 57 -6.34 -1.46 14.93
C ALA A 57 -7.80 -1.61 14.46
N ALA A 58 -8.23 -0.79 13.50
CA ALA A 58 -9.54 -0.86 12.85
C ALA A 58 -9.67 -2.03 11.84
N VAL A 59 -8.57 -2.71 11.49
CA VAL A 59 -8.62 -3.89 10.62
C VAL A 59 -9.22 -5.07 11.40
N GLY A 60 -10.43 -5.45 11.02
CA GLY A 60 -11.12 -6.62 11.57
C GLY A 60 -10.71 -7.93 10.89
N GLU A 61 -11.40 -9.02 11.26
CA GLU A 61 -11.13 -10.39 10.80
C GLU A 61 -11.22 -10.59 9.28
N ARG A 62 -11.87 -9.68 8.55
CA ARG A 62 -11.95 -9.73 7.08
C ARG A 62 -10.66 -9.28 6.39
N GLY A 63 -9.77 -8.61 7.12
CA GLY A 63 -8.48 -8.16 6.60
C GLY A 63 -8.52 -6.77 5.96
N LEU A 64 -7.43 -6.45 5.29
CA LEU A 64 -7.08 -5.13 4.77
C LEU A 64 -7.18 -5.10 3.24
N LEU A 65 -7.78 -4.02 2.72
CA LEU A 65 -7.73 -3.63 1.32
C LEU A 65 -7.01 -2.29 1.20
N VAL A 66 -5.83 -2.28 0.57
CA VAL A 66 -5.09 -1.06 0.25
C VAL A 66 -5.43 -0.65 -1.18
N VAL A 67 -6.00 0.54 -1.34
CA VAL A 67 -6.30 1.12 -2.65
C VAL A 67 -5.26 2.20 -2.93
N VAL A 68 -4.35 1.92 -3.87
CA VAL A 68 -3.30 2.87 -4.28
C VAL A 68 -3.84 3.79 -5.36
N THR A 69 -3.81 5.10 -5.10
CA THR A 69 -4.32 6.16 -5.99
C THR A 69 -3.20 7.14 -6.33
N GLY A 70 -3.35 7.97 -7.37
CA GLY A 70 -2.32 8.95 -7.77
C GLY A 70 -0.98 8.39 -8.29
N TRP A 71 -0.81 7.06 -8.29
CA TRP A 71 0.48 6.39 -8.52
C TRP A 71 1.09 6.59 -9.92
N ARG A 72 0.29 6.95 -10.93
CA ARG A 72 0.79 7.11 -12.31
C ARG A 72 1.80 8.25 -12.47
N GLY A 73 1.73 9.28 -11.62
CA GLY A 73 2.76 10.33 -11.58
C GLY A 73 4.10 9.71 -11.21
N TYR A 74 4.13 9.04 -10.06
CA TYR A 74 5.30 8.32 -9.57
C TYR A 74 5.86 7.32 -10.59
N ALA A 75 5.01 6.43 -11.11
CA ALA A 75 5.42 5.39 -12.07
C ALA A 75 6.04 5.94 -13.36
N ARG A 76 5.59 7.12 -13.84
CA ARG A 76 6.20 7.78 -15.01
C ARG A 76 7.55 8.40 -14.68
N THR A 77 7.70 8.96 -13.48
CA THR A 77 8.94 9.61 -13.06
C THR A 77 10.02 8.63 -12.63
N ARG A 78 9.65 7.49 -12.05
CA ARG A 78 10.57 6.44 -11.57
C ARG A 78 10.04 5.03 -11.84
N PRO A 79 10.15 4.56 -13.09
CA PRO A 79 9.62 3.25 -13.48
C PRO A 79 10.30 2.09 -12.73
N ASP A 80 11.61 2.14 -12.49
CA ASP A 80 12.34 1.06 -11.81
C ASP A 80 11.94 0.92 -10.33
N GLU A 81 11.74 2.05 -9.64
CA GLU A 81 11.24 2.04 -8.26
C GLU A 81 9.79 1.60 -8.19
N TRP A 82 8.97 2.00 -9.17
CA TRP A 82 7.58 1.57 -9.23
C TRP A 82 7.45 0.07 -9.48
N ALA A 83 8.26 -0.50 -10.39
CA ALA A 83 8.29 -1.94 -10.60
C ALA A 83 8.65 -2.68 -9.30
N THR A 84 9.60 -2.15 -8.52
CA THR A 84 9.93 -2.68 -7.19
C THR A 84 8.75 -2.57 -6.23
N ALA A 85 8.01 -1.46 -6.23
CA ALA A 85 6.82 -1.29 -5.40
C ALA A 85 5.71 -2.29 -5.75
N GLU A 86 5.47 -2.52 -7.04
CA GLU A 86 4.51 -3.53 -7.52
C GLU A 86 4.90 -4.94 -7.06
N ASP A 87 6.19 -5.29 -7.17
CA ASP A 87 6.70 -6.57 -6.66
C ASP A 87 6.49 -6.70 -5.15
N VAL A 88 6.77 -5.64 -4.38
CA VAL A 88 6.53 -5.61 -2.93
C VAL A 88 5.05 -5.81 -2.60
N PHE A 89 4.15 -5.10 -3.29
CA PHE A 89 2.71 -5.24 -3.08
C PHE A 89 2.21 -6.65 -3.43
N ALA A 90 2.68 -7.21 -4.55
CA ALA A 90 2.32 -8.56 -4.96
C ALA A 90 2.83 -9.61 -3.97
N GLN A 91 4.11 -9.53 -3.58
CA GLN A 91 4.71 -10.45 -2.60
C GLN A 91 4.01 -10.40 -1.24
N ALA A 92 3.62 -9.22 -0.76
CA ALA A 92 2.89 -9.10 0.49
C ALA A 92 1.48 -9.70 0.39
N ALA A 93 0.76 -9.44 -0.71
CA ALA A 93 -0.58 -9.99 -0.93
C ALA A 93 -0.55 -11.53 -1.08
N ASP A 94 0.49 -12.08 -1.71
CA ASP A 94 0.68 -13.52 -1.85
C ASP A 94 1.00 -14.20 -0.51
N ARG A 95 1.78 -13.55 0.35
CA ARG A 95 2.11 -14.06 1.70
C ARG A 95 0.93 -13.98 2.67
N THR A 96 0.02 -13.02 2.47
CA THR A 96 -1.02 -12.70 3.45
C THR A 96 -2.40 -12.65 2.77
N PRO A 97 -3.20 -13.74 2.81
CA PRO A 97 -4.52 -13.81 2.16
C PRO A 97 -5.53 -12.74 2.64
N ALA A 98 -5.34 -12.24 3.86
CA ALA A 98 -6.12 -11.15 4.45
C ALA A 98 -5.73 -9.77 3.91
N LEU A 99 -4.67 -9.65 3.12
CA LEU A 99 -4.31 -8.43 2.40
C LEU A 99 -4.83 -8.48 0.96
N THR A 100 -5.27 -7.35 0.44
CA THR A 100 -5.44 -7.13 -1.00
C THR A 100 -4.92 -5.74 -1.32
N VAL A 101 -4.15 -5.62 -2.39
CA VAL A 101 -3.68 -4.33 -2.91
C VAL A 101 -4.32 -4.12 -4.28
N ALA A 102 -4.97 -2.96 -4.46
CA ALA A 102 -5.63 -2.58 -5.71
C ALA A 102 -5.05 -1.26 -6.22
N LEU A 103 -4.61 -1.24 -7.48
CA LEU A 103 -4.17 -0.02 -8.14
C LEU A 103 -5.36 0.67 -8.81
N ALA A 104 -5.74 1.84 -8.32
CA ALA A 104 -6.82 2.61 -8.91
C ALA A 104 -6.38 3.19 -10.26
N LEU A 105 -7.17 2.92 -11.30
CA LEU A 105 -6.95 3.46 -12.65
C LEU A 105 -7.61 4.83 -12.86
N GLY A 106 -8.35 5.35 -11.88
CA GLY A 106 -8.95 6.69 -11.94
C GLY A 106 -7.99 7.78 -11.44
N GLU A 107 -8.27 9.02 -11.82
CA GLU A 107 -7.65 10.21 -11.23
C GLU A 107 -8.30 10.43 -9.85
N THR A 108 -7.51 10.63 -8.79
CA THR A 108 -8.08 11.00 -7.48
C THR A 108 -8.79 12.35 -7.67
N PRO A 109 -10.10 12.49 -7.39
CA PRO A 109 -10.75 13.79 -7.53
C PRO A 109 -10.04 14.77 -6.59
N ALA A 110 -9.66 15.92 -7.16
CA ALA A 110 -9.08 17.02 -6.39
C ALA A 110 -10.01 17.34 -5.21
N ARG A 111 -9.45 17.32 -4.00
CA ARG A 111 -10.18 17.49 -2.75
C ARG A 111 -10.51 18.96 -2.49
#